data_AF-A0A0J9S933-F1
#
_entry.id   AF-A0A0J9S933-F1
#
_cell.length_a   1.000
_cell.length_b   1.000
_cell.length_c   1.000
_cell.angle_alpha   90.00
_cell.angle_beta   90.00
_cell.angle_gamma   90.00
#
_symmetry.space_group_name_H-M   'P 1'
#
loop_
_entity.id
_entity.type
_entity.pdbx_description
1 polymer ?
#
loop_
_entity_poly.entity_id
_entity_poly.type
_entity_poly.pdbx_seq_one_letter_code
_entity_poly.pdbx_strand_id
1 'polypeptide(L)'
;MRISSPNPNGHMGGEKALLALTSVGGKYTSGFFFKKLFGNSIEMIHIGFSIRKLYKEGLILKKPQKVHSRARVRLYKLAKRKGRHMGIGKRRGTKNARTNQKTLWIKRQRVLRRLLKRLRDAKKIDRHLYHSFYLKCKGNQFKNKRTLIEAIQREKTETLKKKSIADQLEAKRLKAQVLRNKRKLKKDKEALS
;
A
#
# COMPACT_ATOMS: atom_id res chain seq x y z
N MET A 1 -24.93 22.83 10.61
CA MET A 1 -26.31 23.07 10.14
C MET A 1 -27.09 21.77 10.29
N ARG A 2 -27.97 21.70 11.30
CA ARG A 2 -28.91 20.58 11.49
C ARG A 2 -30.10 20.82 10.57
N ILE A 3 -30.42 19.87 9.71
CA ILE A 3 -31.62 19.94 8.86
C ILE A 3 -32.73 19.23 9.61
N SER A 4 -33.76 19.98 9.96
CA SER A 4 -35.02 19.55 10.56
C SER A 4 -35.83 18.68 9.59
N SER A 5 -36.48 17.65 10.13
CA SER A 5 -37.38 16.75 9.38
C SER A 5 -38.79 17.35 9.27
N PRO A 6 -39.52 17.22 8.14
CA PRO A 6 -40.92 17.63 8.05
C PRO A 6 -41.87 16.55 8.59
N ASN A 7 -42.89 17.02 9.31
CA ASN A 7 -44.00 16.32 9.98
C ASN A 7 -44.89 15.52 9.00
N PRO A 8 -45.42 14.32 9.33
CA PRO A 8 -46.07 13.43 8.34
C PRO A 8 -47.61 13.50 8.26
N ASN A 9 -48.26 14.48 8.91
CA ASN A 9 -49.72 14.52 8.96
C ASN A 9 -50.30 15.68 8.16
N GLY A 10 -50.58 15.42 6.89
CA GLY A 10 -51.33 16.32 6.00
C GLY A 10 -52.24 15.50 5.09
N HIS A 11 -53.43 15.18 5.58
CA HIS A 11 -54.51 14.63 4.76
C HIS A 11 -54.99 15.74 3.82
N MET A 12 -54.92 15.52 2.50
CA MET A 12 -55.68 16.29 1.52
C MET A 12 -56.34 15.33 0.54
N GLY A 13 -57.67 15.29 0.64
CA GLY A 13 -58.62 15.36 -0.47
C GLY A 13 -58.52 14.33 -1.58
N GLY A 14 -59.57 13.53 -1.73
CA GLY A 14 -59.89 12.85 -2.98
C GLY A 14 -60.10 13.82 -4.14
N GLU A 15 -60.25 13.23 -5.33
CA GLU A 15 -60.44 13.87 -6.64
C GLU A 15 -59.16 14.30 -7.36
N LYS A 16 -58.52 13.32 -8.01
CA LYS A 16 -58.24 13.30 -9.46
C LYS A 16 -57.47 12.03 -9.81
N ALA A 17 -58.19 10.92 -9.80
CA ALA A 17 -57.83 9.77 -10.61
C ALA A 17 -58.16 10.09 -12.08
N LEU A 18 -57.34 9.58 -12.99
CA LEU A 18 -57.37 9.74 -14.46
C LEU A 18 -56.45 10.84 -15.01
N LEU A 19 -55.57 10.40 -15.91
CA LEU A 19 -54.56 11.12 -16.70
C LEU A 19 -53.17 11.28 -16.07
N ALA A 20 -52.42 10.18 -15.95
CA ALA A 20 -50.96 10.16 -16.19
C ALA A 20 -50.39 8.71 -16.12
N LEU A 21 -50.77 7.85 -17.07
CA LEU A 21 -50.08 6.55 -17.29
C LEU A 21 -49.46 6.45 -18.68
N THR A 22 -49.15 7.58 -19.30
CA THR A 22 -48.26 7.65 -20.47
C THR A 22 -47.17 8.66 -20.16
N SER A 23 -45.92 8.21 -20.30
CA SER A 23 -44.67 8.98 -20.05
C SER A 23 -44.17 9.05 -18.60
N VAL A 24 -43.81 7.89 -18.03
CA VAL A 24 -42.66 7.86 -17.10
C VAL A 24 -41.73 6.73 -17.53
N GLY A 25 -40.90 7.02 -18.53
CA GLY A 25 -39.68 6.27 -18.82
C GLY A 25 -38.69 6.41 -17.66
N GLY A 26 -38.96 5.73 -16.55
CA GLY A 26 -38.21 5.86 -15.30
C GLY A 26 -37.82 4.50 -14.73
N LYS A 27 -36.69 3.95 -15.21
CA LYS A 27 -35.67 3.10 -14.51
C LYS A 27 -36.04 2.04 -13.44
N TYR A 28 -37.30 1.67 -13.18
CA TYR A 28 -37.66 0.73 -12.10
C TYR A 28 -38.29 -0.61 -12.56
N THR A 29 -38.45 -0.84 -13.86
CA THR A 29 -39.13 -2.06 -14.39
C THR A 29 -38.20 -3.12 -14.98
N SER A 30 -36.89 -2.84 -15.09
CA SER A 30 -35.93 -3.72 -15.77
C SER A 30 -35.44 -4.91 -14.93
N GLY A 31 -35.65 -4.88 -13.60
CA GLY A 31 -35.12 -5.85 -12.65
C GLY A 31 -36.11 -6.89 -12.12
N PHE A 32 -37.40 -6.76 -12.41
CA PHE A 32 -38.44 -7.70 -11.98
C PHE A 32 -39.19 -8.30 -13.16
N PHE A 33 -39.55 -9.57 -13.04
CA PHE A 33 -40.37 -10.34 -13.98
C PHE A 33 -41.74 -10.53 -13.33
N PHE A 34 -42.79 -10.07 -14.00
CA PHE A 34 -44.17 -10.29 -13.60
C PHE A 34 -44.69 -11.49 -14.38
N LYS A 35 -45.08 -12.56 -13.68
CA LYS A 35 -45.55 -13.79 -14.33
C LYS A 35 -46.97 -13.56 -14.83
N LYS A 36 -47.17 -13.46 -16.15
CA LYS A 36 -48.51 -13.39 -16.76
C LYS A 36 -49.14 -14.78 -16.70
N LEU A 37 -49.98 -15.03 -15.70
CA LEU A 37 -50.86 -16.20 -15.68
C LEU A 37 -52.07 -15.88 -16.57
N PHE A 38 -52.39 -16.77 -17.51
CA PHE A 38 -53.63 -16.69 -18.29
C PHE A 38 -54.81 -16.51 -17.31
N GLY A 39 -55.48 -15.35 -17.37
CA GLY A 39 -56.77 -15.13 -16.72
C GLY A 39 -56.85 -14.09 -15.60
N ASN A 40 -55.76 -13.73 -14.90
CA ASN A 40 -55.83 -12.75 -13.80
C ASN A 40 -54.92 -11.53 -14.06
N SER A 41 -55.54 -10.43 -14.45
CA SER A 41 -54.87 -9.15 -14.66
C SER A 41 -54.30 -8.62 -13.33
N ILE A 42 -52.98 -8.54 -13.24
CA ILE A 42 -52.21 -7.89 -12.14
C ILE A 42 -52.65 -6.43 -11.93
N GLU A 43 -53.36 -5.85 -12.89
CA GLU A 43 -53.96 -4.51 -12.87
C GLU A 43 -55.01 -4.32 -11.76
N MET A 44 -55.61 -5.40 -11.24
CA MET A 44 -56.65 -5.37 -10.20
C MET A 44 -56.12 -5.51 -8.76
N ILE A 45 -54.84 -5.26 -8.51
CA ILE A 45 -54.26 -5.36 -7.16
C ILE A 45 -54.57 -4.09 -6.38
N HIS A 46 -55.56 -4.18 -5.48
CA HIS A 46 -55.97 -3.12 -4.56
C HIS A 46 -54.85 -2.75 -3.57
N ILE A 47 -54.85 -1.50 -3.10
CA ILE A 47 -53.87 -0.89 -2.15
C ILE A 47 -53.59 -1.73 -0.89
N GLY A 48 -54.46 -2.68 -0.54
CA GLY A 48 -54.32 -3.58 0.62
C GLY A 48 -53.41 -4.81 0.44
N PHE A 49 -53.05 -5.22 -0.78
CA PHE A 49 -52.13 -6.35 -0.98
C PHE A 49 -50.67 -5.88 -0.94
N SER A 50 -49.94 -6.27 0.12
CA SER A 50 -48.52 -5.94 0.23
C SER A 50 -47.70 -6.61 -0.88
N ILE A 51 -46.88 -5.84 -1.60
CA ILE A 51 -45.92 -6.32 -2.62
C ILE A 51 -45.05 -7.48 -2.11
N ARG A 52 -44.80 -7.53 -0.80
CA ARG A 52 -44.06 -8.62 -0.13
C ARG A 52 -44.77 -9.98 -0.21
N LYS A 53 -46.11 -9.99 -0.14
CA LYS A 53 -46.93 -11.21 -0.29
C LYS A 53 -46.82 -11.76 -1.71
N LEU A 54 -46.88 -10.88 -2.72
CA LEU A 54 -46.74 -11.23 -4.15
C LEU A 54 -45.33 -11.74 -4.53
N TYR A 55 -44.29 -11.24 -3.87
CA TYR A 55 -42.92 -11.76 -4.03
C TYR A 55 -42.75 -13.14 -3.38
N LYS A 56 -43.38 -13.36 -2.21
CA LYS A 56 -43.36 -14.64 -1.48
C LYS A 56 -44.16 -15.73 -2.20
N GLU A 57 -45.29 -15.37 -2.83
CA GLU A 57 -46.13 -16.24 -3.65
C GLU A 57 -45.56 -16.48 -5.07
N GLY A 58 -44.45 -15.82 -5.43
CA GLY A 58 -43.73 -16.05 -6.70
C GLY A 58 -44.39 -15.42 -7.95
N LEU A 59 -45.39 -14.55 -7.76
CA LEU A 59 -46.03 -13.79 -8.85
C LEU A 59 -45.12 -12.65 -9.36
N ILE A 60 -44.26 -12.12 -8.48
CA ILE A 60 -43.20 -11.14 -8.81
C ILE A 60 -41.84 -11.79 -8.54
N LEU A 61 -41.02 -11.96 -9.58
CA LEU A 61 -39.67 -12.55 -9.47
C LEU A 61 -38.59 -11.50 -9.75
N LYS A 62 -37.48 -11.54 -9.01
CA LYS A 62 -36.30 -10.75 -9.35
C LYS A 62 -35.60 -11.39 -10.54
N LYS A 63 -35.43 -10.64 -11.63
CA LYS A 63 -34.66 -11.09 -12.79
C LYS A 63 -33.20 -11.34 -12.36
N PRO A 64 -32.57 -12.42 -12.82
CA PRO A 64 -31.15 -12.60 -12.59
C PRO A 64 -30.40 -11.43 -13.23
N GLN A 65 -29.35 -10.96 -12.54
CA GLN A 65 -28.52 -9.89 -13.07
C GLN A 65 -27.86 -10.35 -14.38
N LYS A 66 -27.84 -9.49 -15.39
CA LYS A 66 -27.11 -9.75 -16.63
C LYS A 66 -25.64 -10.06 -16.31
N VAL A 67 -25.18 -11.23 -16.71
CA VAL A 67 -23.85 -11.72 -16.33
C VAL A 67 -22.78 -11.00 -17.15
N HIS A 68 -21.90 -10.28 -16.47
CA HIS A 68 -20.69 -9.71 -17.06
C HIS A 68 -19.46 -10.50 -16.62
N SER A 69 -19.07 -11.51 -17.41
CA SER A 69 -17.90 -12.34 -17.11
C SER A 69 -16.60 -11.54 -17.14
N ARG A 70 -15.72 -11.79 -16.17
CA ARG A 70 -14.37 -11.21 -16.10
C ARG A 70 -13.29 -12.10 -16.73
N ALA A 71 -13.64 -13.25 -17.31
CA ALA A 71 -12.67 -14.24 -17.81
C ALA A 71 -11.65 -13.62 -18.79
N ARG A 72 -12.13 -12.90 -19.81
CA ARG A 72 -11.27 -12.22 -20.80
C ARG A 72 -10.33 -11.19 -20.17
N VAL A 73 -10.84 -10.38 -19.23
CA VAL A 73 -10.05 -9.36 -18.52
C VAL A 73 -8.97 -10.01 -17.64
N ARG A 74 -9.27 -11.13 -16.98
CA ARG A 74 -8.29 -11.89 -16.18
C ARG A 74 -7.18 -12.46 -17.05
N LEU A 75 -7.53 -13.10 -18.17
CA LEU A 75 -6.56 -13.64 -19.13
C LEU A 75 -5.63 -12.54 -19.66
N TYR A 76 -6.20 -11.40 -20.04
CA TYR A 76 -5.42 -10.25 -20.51
C TYR A 76 -4.50 -9.66 -19.41
N LYS A 77 -4.96 -9.60 -18.16
CA LYS A 77 -4.12 -9.19 -17.02
C LYS A 77 -2.97 -10.16 -16.75
N LEU A 78 -3.18 -11.47 -16.91
CA LEU A 78 -2.11 -12.47 -16.80
C LEU A 78 -1.06 -12.28 -17.91
N ALA A 79 -1.50 -12.10 -19.16
CA ALA A 79 -0.60 -11.80 -20.28
C ALA A 79 0.17 -10.48 -20.08
N LYS A 80 -0.50 -9.44 -19.54
CA LYS A 80 0.15 -8.17 -19.15
C LYS A 80 1.19 -8.36 -18.06
N ARG A 81 0.93 -9.19 -17.04
CA ARG A 81 1.90 -9.50 -15.98
C ARG A 81 3.15 -10.19 -16.53
N LYS A 82 2.99 -11.02 -17.57
CA LYS A 82 4.08 -11.62 -18.35
C LYS A 82 4.75 -10.66 -19.36
N GLY A 83 4.28 -9.41 -19.48
CA GLY A 83 4.85 -8.39 -20.36
C GLY A 83 4.33 -8.37 -21.81
N ARG A 84 3.46 -9.31 -22.22
CA ARG A 84 3.04 -9.53 -23.63
C ARG A 84 2.14 -8.44 -24.24
N HIS A 85 1.73 -7.42 -23.48
CA HIS A 85 0.90 -6.30 -23.96
C HIS A 85 1.41 -4.92 -23.46
N MET A 86 2.73 -4.75 -23.34
CA MET A 86 3.38 -3.52 -22.84
C MET A 86 4.36 -2.88 -23.85
N GLY A 87 4.31 -3.30 -25.13
CA GLY A 87 5.15 -2.81 -26.22
C GLY A 87 4.95 -1.32 -26.54
N ILE A 88 5.90 -0.72 -27.26
CA ILE A 88 5.97 0.74 -27.50
C ILE A 88 4.71 1.26 -28.20
N GLY A 89 4.25 0.61 -29.27
CA GLY A 89 3.05 1.04 -30.02
C GLY A 89 1.72 0.95 -29.26
N LYS A 90 1.67 0.22 -28.12
CA LYS A 90 0.48 0.17 -27.25
C LYS A 90 0.51 1.23 -26.14
N ARG A 91 1.63 1.94 -25.96
CA ARG A 91 1.78 2.96 -24.91
C ARG A 91 1.14 4.25 -25.39
N ARG A 92 0.26 4.80 -24.56
CA ARG A 92 -0.33 6.14 -24.72
C ARG A 92 0.03 6.98 -23.49
N GLY A 93 0.16 8.29 -23.68
CA GLY A 93 0.61 9.23 -22.64
C GLY A 93 2.13 9.23 -22.40
N THR A 94 2.60 10.26 -21.69
CA THR A 94 4.03 10.46 -21.40
C THR A 94 4.59 9.42 -20.40
N LYS A 95 5.91 9.27 -20.34
CA LYS A 95 6.58 8.36 -19.37
C LYS A 95 6.18 8.65 -17.92
N ASN A 96 6.06 9.94 -17.56
CA ASN A 96 5.68 10.37 -16.21
C ASN A 96 4.20 10.09 -15.91
N ALA A 97 3.31 10.18 -16.91
CA ALA A 97 1.89 9.83 -16.74
C ALA A 97 1.69 8.33 -16.50
N ARG A 98 2.40 7.47 -17.25
CA ARG A 98 2.30 6.01 -17.08
C ARG A 98 2.93 5.55 -15.76
N THR A 99 4.08 6.11 -15.41
CA THR A 99 4.81 5.80 -14.17
C THR A 99 5.47 7.06 -13.65
N ASN A 100 4.87 7.66 -12.63
CA ASN A 100 5.33 8.93 -12.09
C ASN A 100 6.72 8.81 -11.44
N GLN A 101 7.66 9.66 -11.85
CA GLN A 101 9.04 9.67 -11.37
C GLN A 101 9.13 9.95 -9.86
N LYS A 102 8.28 10.83 -9.33
CA LYS A 102 8.18 11.14 -7.90
C LYS A 102 7.78 9.90 -7.11
N THR A 103 6.82 9.12 -7.62
CA THR A 103 6.40 7.86 -6.98
C THR A 103 7.52 6.83 -6.96
N LEU A 104 8.31 6.72 -8.04
CA LEU A 104 9.48 5.84 -8.09
C LEU A 104 10.56 6.27 -7.10
N TRP A 105 10.84 7.57 -6.98
CA TRP A 105 11.79 8.11 -6.00
C TRP A 105 11.34 7.84 -4.56
N ILE A 106 10.05 8.09 -4.23
CA ILE A 106 9.49 7.79 -2.91
C ILE A 106 9.64 6.31 -2.58
N LYS A 107 9.27 5.41 -3.52
CA LYS A 107 9.42 3.96 -3.34
C LYS A 107 10.88 3.57 -3.09
N ARG A 108 11.81 4.10 -3.89
CA ARG A 108 13.26 3.86 -3.73
C ARG A 108 13.75 4.32 -2.36
N GLN A 109 13.50 5.57 -1.98
CA GLN A 109 13.92 6.13 -0.68
C GLN A 109 13.36 5.32 0.48
N ARG A 110 12.09 4.94 0.45
CA ARG A 110 11.46 4.11 1.50
C ARG A 110 12.12 2.75 1.61
N VAL A 111 12.43 2.09 0.50
CA VAL A 111 13.11 0.79 0.50
C VAL A 111 14.52 0.89 1.10
N LEU A 112 15.30 1.87 0.68
CA LEU A 112 16.68 2.07 1.17
C LEU A 112 16.70 2.44 2.65
N ARG A 113 15.85 3.37 3.09
CA ARG A 113 15.79 3.80 4.51
C ARG A 113 15.27 2.70 5.42
N ARG A 114 14.28 1.90 4.96
CA ARG A 114 13.80 0.74 5.72
C ARG A 114 14.89 -0.32 5.88
N LEU A 115 15.71 -0.53 4.85
CA LEU A 115 16.85 -1.44 4.93
C LEU A 115 17.88 -0.94 5.94
N LEU A 116 18.27 0.34 5.88
CA LEU A 116 19.20 0.94 6.85
C LEU A 116 18.66 0.84 8.28
N LYS A 117 17.38 1.15 8.50
CA LYS A 117 16.74 1.01 9.81
C LYS A 117 16.84 -0.43 10.32
N ARG A 118 16.46 -1.42 9.51
CA ARG A 118 16.55 -2.84 9.88
C ARG A 118 17.98 -3.26 10.22
N LEU A 119 18.98 -2.83 9.46
CA LEU A 119 20.38 -3.16 9.71
C LEU A 119 20.89 -2.55 11.03
N ARG A 120 20.46 -1.33 11.35
CA ARG A 120 20.79 -0.64 12.59
C ARG A 120 20.13 -1.30 13.79
N ASP A 121 18.84 -1.62 13.68
CA ASP A 121 18.08 -2.25 14.76
C ASP A 121 18.64 -3.68 15.04
N ALA A 122 19.12 -4.38 13.99
CA ALA A 122 19.87 -5.64 14.12
C ALA A 122 21.34 -5.48 14.54
N LYS A 123 21.79 -4.26 14.89
CA LYS A 123 23.18 -3.91 15.28
C LYS A 123 24.27 -4.34 14.28
N LYS A 124 23.91 -4.54 13.00
CA LYS A 124 24.88 -4.87 11.94
C LYS A 124 25.69 -3.66 11.49
N ILE A 125 25.12 -2.46 11.68
CA ILE A 125 25.72 -1.16 11.41
C ILE A 125 25.63 -0.28 12.66
N ASP A 126 26.65 0.55 12.85
CA ASP A 126 26.67 1.56 13.90
C ASP A 126 25.85 2.82 13.54
N ARG A 127 25.53 3.65 14.54
CA ARG A 127 24.82 4.93 14.39
C ARG A 127 25.52 5.87 13.42
N HIS A 128 26.84 5.98 13.48
CA HIS A 128 27.60 6.89 12.60
C HIS A 128 27.54 6.42 11.14
N LEU A 129 27.74 5.12 10.92
CA LEU A 129 27.63 4.49 9.61
C LEU A 129 26.21 4.67 9.05
N TYR A 130 25.17 4.44 9.86
CA TYR A 130 23.77 4.65 9.49
C TYR A 130 23.52 6.08 9.00
N HIS A 131 23.99 7.09 9.73
CA HIS A 131 23.75 8.49 9.38
C HIS A 131 24.43 8.87 8.06
N SER A 132 25.70 8.47 7.86
CA SER A 132 26.43 8.70 6.61
C SER A 132 25.69 8.07 5.41
N PHE A 133 25.31 6.80 5.50
CA PHE A 133 24.58 6.13 4.43
C PHE A 133 23.16 6.68 4.22
N TYR A 134 22.51 7.20 5.25
CA TYR A 134 21.21 7.86 5.12
C TYR A 134 21.32 9.13 4.26
N LEU A 135 22.34 9.96 4.48
CA LEU A 135 22.61 11.15 3.68
C LEU A 135 23.03 10.79 2.24
N LYS A 136 23.90 9.79 2.06
CA LYS A 136 24.27 9.27 0.73
C LYS A 136 23.06 8.73 -0.05
N CYS A 137 22.10 8.10 0.65
CA CYS A 137 20.82 7.69 0.05
C CYS A 137 19.98 8.90 -0.38
N LYS A 138 19.89 9.96 0.44
CA LYS A 138 19.21 11.22 0.08
C LYS A 138 19.86 11.85 -1.16
N GLY A 139 21.19 11.81 -1.24
CA GLY A 139 21.99 12.25 -2.40
C GLY A 139 21.89 11.34 -3.64
N ASN A 140 21.03 10.32 -3.64
CA ASN A 140 20.75 9.47 -4.81
C ASN A 140 21.98 8.71 -5.35
N GLN A 141 23.01 8.48 -4.53
CA GLN A 141 24.18 7.67 -4.89
C GLN A 141 23.80 6.21 -5.13
N PHE A 142 22.83 5.69 -4.36
CA PHE A 142 22.35 4.31 -4.48
C PHE A 142 21.03 4.25 -5.25
N LYS A 143 20.98 3.43 -6.30
CA LYS A 143 19.75 3.22 -7.08
C LYS A 143 18.92 2.05 -6.55
N ASN A 144 19.59 1.00 -6.06
CA ASN A 144 18.98 -0.28 -5.69
C ASN A 144 19.45 -0.74 -4.30
N LYS A 145 18.73 -1.70 -3.70
CA LYS A 145 19.11 -2.30 -2.40
C LYS A 145 20.48 -2.98 -2.45
N ARG A 146 20.80 -3.64 -3.58
CA ARG A 146 22.04 -4.40 -3.77
C ARG A 146 23.27 -3.49 -3.67
N THR A 147 23.27 -2.41 -4.45
CA THR A 147 24.35 -1.43 -4.46
C THR A 147 24.58 -0.79 -3.09
N LEU A 148 23.51 -0.59 -2.31
CA LEU A 148 23.64 -0.08 -0.94
C LEU A 148 24.30 -1.12 -0.01
N ILE A 149 23.91 -2.39 -0.09
CA ILE A 149 24.47 -3.45 0.74
C ILE A 149 25.96 -3.65 0.43
N GLU A 150 26.32 -3.69 -0.84
CA GLU A 150 27.72 -3.82 -1.28
C GLU A 150 28.58 -2.67 -0.75
N ALA A 151 28.09 -1.44 -0.81
CA ALA A 151 28.80 -0.28 -0.27
C ALA A 151 28.93 -0.30 1.26
N ILE A 152 27.88 -0.73 1.98
CA ILE A 152 27.92 -0.90 3.45
C ILE A 152 28.96 -1.96 3.83
N GLN A 153 28.98 -3.09 3.14
CA GLN A 153 29.93 -4.16 3.43
C GLN A 153 31.37 -3.68 3.23
N ARG A 154 31.64 -2.95 2.14
CA ARG A 154 32.95 -2.36 1.86
C ARG A 154 33.37 -1.38 2.96
N GLU A 155 32.50 -0.45 3.34
CA GLU A 155 32.80 0.52 4.40
C GLU A 155 33.05 -0.17 5.75
N LYS A 156 32.28 -1.23 6.04
CA LYS A 156 32.42 -2.02 7.26
C LYS A 156 33.75 -2.77 7.30
N THR A 157 34.17 -3.38 6.20
CA THR A 157 35.48 -4.06 6.14
C THR A 157 36.62 -3.07 6.33
N GLU A 158 36.53 -1.87 5.74
CA GLU A 158 37.55 -0.82 5.91
C GLU A 158 37.60 -0.28 7.35
N THR A 159 36.44 -0.09 7.97
CA THR A 159 36.36 0.35 9.38
C THR A 159 36.97 -0.69 10.31
N LEU A 160 36.68 -1.98 10.08
CA LEU A 160 37.22 -3.07 10.88
C LEU A 160 38.75 -3.17 10.76
N LYS A 161 39.30 -3.06 9.54
CA LYS A 161 40.75 -3.04 9.31
C LYS A 161 41.43 -1.88 10.05
N LYS A 162 40.87 -0.67 9.96
CA LYS A 162 41.40 0.50 10.67
C LYS A 162 41.41 0.29 12.18
N LYS A 163 40.33 -0.28 12.73
CA LYS A 163 40.22 -0.61 14.15
C LYS A 163 41.27 -1.65 14.57
N SER A 164 41.42 -2.75 13.83
CA SER A 164 42.40 -3.78 14.18
C SER A 164 43.84 -3.26 14.19
N ILE A 165 44.19 -2.35 13.27
CA ILE A 165 45.52 -1.72 13.25
C ILE A 165 45.71 -0.81 14.47
N ALA A 166 44.71 0.03 14.78
CA ALA A 166 44.76 0.90 15.95
C ALA A 166 44.88 0.10 17.26
N ASP A 167 44.09 -0.96 17.41
CA ASP A 167 44.11 -1.84 18.58
C ASP A 167 45.49 -2.52 18.75
N GLN A 168 46.12 -2.93 17.64
CA GLN A 168 47.48 -3.48 17.66
C GLN A 168 48.53 -2.44 18.10
N LEU A 169 48.42 -1.20 17.62
CA LEU A 169 49.33 -0.11 17.99
C LEU A 169 49.20 0.27 19.46
N GLU A 170 47.96 0.40 19.97
CA GLU A 170 47.69 0.68 21.38
C GLU A 170 48.15 -0.47 22.28
N ALA A 171 47.95 -1.74 21.88
CA ALA A 171 48.47 -2.88 22.64
C ALA A 171 50.00 -2.85 22.75
N LYS A 172 50.71 -2.47 21.68
CA LYS A 172 52.18 -2.29 21.72
C LYS A 172 52.58 -1.15 22.64
N ARG A 173 51.88 -0.02 22.57
CA ARG A 173 52.10 1.16 23.43
C ARG A 173 51.91 0.83 24.91
N LEU A 174 50.82 0.14 25.26
CA LEU A 174 50.52 -0.29 26.62
C LEU A 174 51.59 -1.24 27.16
N LYS A 175 52.02 -2.23 26.37
CA LYS A 175 53.13 -3.12 26.76
C LYS A 175 54.41 -2.35 27.06
N ALA A 176 54.76 -1.38 26.20
CA ALA A 176 55.93 -0.54 26.41
C ALA A 176 55.81 0.34 27.68
N GLN A 177 54.62 0.90 27.93
CA GLN A 177 54.33 1.71 29.12
C GLN A 177 54.43 0.88 30.41
N VAL A 178 53.86 -0.33 30.42
CA VAL A 178 53.95 -1.25 31.56
C VAL A 178 55.41 -1.61 31.87
N LEU A 179 56.20 -1.93 30.83
CA LEU A 179 57.62 -2.23 31.01
C LEU A 179 58.39 -1.02 31.55
N ARG A 180 58.12 0.18 31.05
CA ARG A 180 58.73 1.43 31.53
C ARG A 180 58.39 1.69 33.00
N ASN A 181 57.13 1.55 33.38
CA ASN A 181 56.68 1.73 34.76
C ASN A 181 57.31 0.70 35.70
N LYS A 182 57.42 -0.57 35.28
CA LYS A 182 58.09 -1.62 36.05
C LYS A 182 59.58 -1.31 36.27
N ARG A 183 60.28 -0.80 35.24
CA ARG A 183 61.68 -0.36 35.37
C ARG A 183 61.84 0.82 36.32
N LYS A 184 60.92 1.80 36.26
CA LYS A 184 60.91 2.95 37.17
C LYS A 184 60.72 2.50 38.63
N LEU A 185 59.70 1.68 38.89
CA LEU A 185 59.44 1.12 40.23
C LEU A 185 60.63 0.31 40.78
N LYS A 186 61.34 -0.42 39.92
CA LYS A 186 62.56 -1.15 40.33
C LYS A 186 63.67 -0.18 40.75
N LYS A 187 63.92 0.86 39.95
CA LYS A 187 64.93 1.88 40.24
C LYS A 187 64.59 2.67 41.52
N ASP A 188 63.32 3.01 41.72
CA ASP A 188 62.85 3.72 42.92
C ASP A 188 63.05 2.83 44.17
N LYS A 189 62.82 1.51 44.06
CA LYS A 189 63.13 0.54 45.14
C LYS A 189 64.64 0.43 45.42
N GLU A 190 65.46 0.36 44.38
CA GLU A 190 66.93 0.30 44.52
C GLU A 190 67.49 1.58 45.16
N ALA A 191 66.85 2.74 44.98
CA ALA A 191 67.26 4.00 45.62
C ALA A 191 66.78 4.17 47.08
N LEU A 192 65.82 3.36 47.52
CA LEU A 192 65.27 3.35 48.88
C LEU A 192 65.91 2.30 49.80
N SER A 193 66.73 1.41 49.24
CA SER A 193 67.52 0.39 49.94
C SER A 193 68.97 0.83 50.09
#